data_AF-A0A961B1K2-F1
#
_entry.id   AF-A0A961B1K2-F1
#
_cell.length_a   1.000
_cell.length_b   1.000
_cell.length_c   1.000
_cell.angle_alpha   90.00
_cell.angle_beta   90.00
_cell.angle_gamma   90.00
#
_symmetry.space_group_name_H-M   'P 1'
#
loop_
_entity.id
_entity.type
_entity.pdbx_description
1 polymer ?
#
loop_
_entity_poly.entity_id
_entity_poly.type
_entity_poly.pdbx_seq_one_letter_code
_entity_poly.pdbx_strand_id
1 'polypeptide(L)' 'MKKIVILGAGFAGLECCKALRGAPAAIALVDRQNHHLFQPLLYQVATAGLSGPDIAAPIR' A
#
# COMPACT_ATOMS: atom_id res chain seq x y z
N MET A 1 -1.58 19.27 17.23
CA MET A 1 -1.95 18.24 16.23
C MET A 1 -0.84 17.20 16.17
N LYS A 2 -1.15 15.90 16.36
CA LYS A 2 -0.13 14.84 16.31
C LYS A 2 0.28 14.58 14.85
N LYS A 3 1.53 14.19 14.62
CA LYS A 3 2.02 13.74 13.31
C LYS A 3 2.28 12.25 13.37
N ILE A 4 1.75 11.49 12.42
CA ILE A 4 1.90 10.05 12.31
C ILE A 4 2.56 9.75 10.97
N VAL A 5 3.66 9.00 11.00
CA VAL A 5 4.32 8.51 9.80
C VAL A 5 4.13 7.00 9.75
N ILE A 6 3.56 6.52 8.64
CA ILE A 6 3.38 5.10 8.36
C ILE A 6 4.43 4.72 7.31
N LEU A 7 5.28 3.76 7.66
CA LEU A 7 6.35 3.27 6.78
C LEU A 7 5.89 1.97 6.11
N GLY A 8 5.78 2.00 4.79
CA GLY A 8 5.34 0.87 3.98
C GLY A 8 3.87 0.96 3.58
N ALA A 9 3.58 0.81 2.29
CA ALA A 9 2.27 0.77 1.64
C ALA A 9 1.86 -0.66 1.23
N GLY A 10 2.31 -1.64 2.01
CA GLY A 10 1.74 -2.99 1.99
C GLY A 10 0.33 -3.01 2.56
N PHE A 11 -0.21 -4.21 2.77
CA PHE A 11 -1.56 -4.42 3.32
C PHE A 11 -1.79 -3.62 4.61
N ALA A 12 -0.93 -3.82 5.61
CA ALA A 12 -1.09 -3.18 6.91
C ALA A 12 -0.97 -1.65 6.86
N GLY A 13 -0.07 -1.12 6.04
CA GLY A 13 0.13 0.33 5.93
C GLY A 13 -1.09 1.04 5.36
N LEU A 14 -1.66 0.49 4.27
CA LEU A 14 -2.87 1.03 3.67
C LEU A 14 -4.10 0.87 4.57
N GLU A 15 -4.26 -0.28 5.23
CA GLU A 15 -5.36 -0.47 6.18
C GLU A 15 -5.21 0.43 7.41
N CYS A 16 -3.99 0.67 7.89
CA CYS A 16 -3.72 1.65 8.95
C CYS A 16 -4.12 3.07 8.52
N CYS A 17 -3.75 3.50 7.31
CA CYS A 17 -4.20 4.78 6.75
C CYS A 17 -5.73 4.88 6.70
N LYS A 18 -6.42 3.82 6.28
CA LYS A 18 -7.90 3.76 6.24
C LYS A 18 -8.50 3.84 7.65
N ALA A 19 -7.96 3.09 8.61
CA ALA A 19 -8.44 3.07 9.99
C ALA A 19 -8.21 4.40 10.73
N LEU A 20 -7.14 5.12 10.39
CA LEU A 20 -6.83 6.44 10.93
C LEU A 20 -7.51 7.60 10.17
N ARG A 21 -8.35 7.30 9.17
CA ARG A 21 -9.09 8.32 8.43
C ARG A 21 -9.97 9.13 9.40
N GLY A 22 -9.80 10.45 9.40
CA GLY A 22 -10.54 11.37 10.26
C GLY A 22 -10.00 11.53 11.68
N ALA A 23 -8.90 10.84 12.03
CA ALA A 23 -8.21 11.11 13.29
C ALA A 23 -7.71 12.57 13.34
N PRO A 24 -7.68 13.22 14.52
CA PRO A 24 -7.16 14.57 14.70
C PRO A 24 -5.62 14.60 14.66
N ALA A 25 -5.04 14.06 13.58
CA ALA A 25 -3.61 13.92 13.34
C ALA A 25 -3.29 14.12 11.85
N ALA A 26 -2.11 14.67 11.57
CA ALA A 26 -1.56 14.70 10.22
C ALA A 26 -0.86 13.36 9.94
N ILE A 27 -1.28 12.67 8.88
CA ILE A 27 -0.79 11.33 8.53
C ILE A 27 0.02 11.42 7.25
N ALA A 28 1.22 10.84 7.24
CA ALA A 28 2.05 10.68 6.06
C ALA A 28 2.35 9.19 5.86
N LEU A 29 2.08 8.68 4.67
CA LEU A 29 2.48 7.34 4.23
C LEU A 29 3.75 7.46 3.39
N VAL A 30 4.79 6.73 3.75
CA VAL A 30 6.06 6.71 3.03
C VAL A 30 6.37 5.27 2.64
N ASP A 31 6.45 5.02 1.34
CA ASP A 31 6.94 3.76 0.79
C ASP A 31 8.03 4.06 -0.25
N ARG A 32 8.92 3.09 -0.46
CA ARG A 32 9.96 3.14 -1.50
C ARG A 32 9.37 3.00 -2.90
N GLN A 33 8.19 2.40 -3.03
CA GLN A 33 7.43 2.17 -4.26
C GLN A 33 6.19 3.07 -4.27
N ASN A 34 5.70 3.39 -5.46
CA ASN A 34 4.51 4.21 -5.68
C ASN A 34 3.22 3.38 -5.87
N HIS A 35 3.29 2.06 -5.66
CA HIS A 35 2.19 1.12 -5.82
C HIS A 35 2.16 0.12 -4.66
N HIS A 36 0.96 -0.32 -4.33
CA HIS A 36 0.71 -1.49 -3.51
C HIS A 36 0.78 -2.73 -4.39
N LEU A 37 1.57 -3.71 -3.97
CA LEU A 37 1.67 -5.01 -4.63
C LEU A 37 0.80 -6.03 -3.88
N PHE A 38 -0.14 -6.65 -4.59
CA PHE A 38 -0.92 -7.77 -4.08
C PHE A 38 -0.09 -9.06 -4.14
N GLN A 39 0.83 -9.18 -3.18
CA GLN A 39 1.78 -10.29 -3.05
C GLN A 39 1.16 -11.70 -3.15
N PRO A 40 -0.07 -11.97 -2.69
CA PRO A 40 -0.67 -13.29 -2.83
C PRO A 40 -0.79 -13.81 -4.27
N LEU A 41 -0.84 -12.94 -5.29
CA LEU A 41 -0.89 -13.32 -6.71
C LEU A 41 0.46 -13.16 -7.42
N LEU A 42 1.55 -12.88 -6.70
CA LEU A 42 2.88 -12.69 -7.30
C LEU A 42 3.35 -13.93 -8.08
N TYR A 43 2.94 -15.12 -7.64
CA TYR A 43 3.24 -16.37 -8.34
C TYR A 43 2.62 -16.40 -9.74
N GLN A 44 1.43 -15.81 -9.94
CA GLN A 44 0.78 -15.79 -11.26
C GLN A 44 1.52 -14.89 -12.23
N VAL A 45 2.19 -13.83 -11.75
CA VAL A 45 3.10 -13.04 -12.57
C VAL A 45 4.36 -13.83 -12.90
N ALA A 46 4.93 -14.55 -11.93
CA ALA A 46 6.11 -15.38 -12.15
C ALA A 46 5.87 -16.52 -13.15
N THR A 47 4.64 -17.05 -13.22
CA THR A 47 4.24 -18.10 -14.17
C THR A 47 3.54 -17.55 -15.42
N ALA A 48 3.61 -16.23 -15.68
CA ALA A 48 3.01 -15.55 -16.83
C ALA A 48 1.48 -15.73 -16.98
N GLY A 49 0.76 -16.06 -15.90
CA GLY A 49 -0.71 -16.09 -15.85
C GLY A 49 -1.34 -14.71 -15.64
N LEU A 50 -0.59 -13.76 -15.08
CA LEU A 50 -0.95 -12.35 -14.93
C LEU A 50 0.22 -11.45 -15.33
N SER A 51 -0.08 -10.21 -15.70
CA SER A 51 0.91 -9.16 -15.86
C SER A 51 1.18 -8.44 -14.54
N GLY A 52 2.33 -7.77 -14.41
CA GLY A 52 2.65 -6.98 -13.22
C GLY A 52 1.58 -5.95 -12.84
N PRO A 53 1.03 -5.16 -13.80
CA PRO A 53 -0.07 -4.23 -13.53
C PRO A 53 -1.34 -4.87 -12.96
N ASP A 54 -1.64 -6.13 -13.28
CA ASP A 54 -2.85 -6.82 -12.76
C ASP A 54 -2.83 -6.98 -11.23
N ILE A 55 -1.64 -6.88 -10.61
CA ILE A 55 -1.44 -7.04 -9.16
C ILE A 55 -0.82 -5.81 -8.49
N ALA A 56 -0.64 -4.70 -9.22
CA ALA A 56 0.00 -3.48 -8.73
C ALA A 56 -0.95 -2.28 -8.82
N ALA A 57 -1.47 -1.84 -7.68
CA ALA A 57 -2.37 -0.69 -7.59
C ALA A 57 -1.60 0.57 -7.18
N PRO A 58 -1.74 1.73 -7.87
CA PRO A 58 -1.14 2.98 -7.42
C PRO A 58 -1.56 3.35 -5.99
N ILE A 59 -0.64 3.89 -5.19
CA ILE A 59 -0.92 4.32 -3.80
C ILE A 59 -1.72 5.64 -3.76
N ARG A 60 -1.62 6.45 -4.80
CA ARG A 60 -2.21 7.80 -4.91
C ARG A 60 -3.67 7.81 -5.31
#